data_AF-D7CU67-F1
#
_entry.id   AF-D7CU67-F1
#
_cell.length_a   1.000
_cell.length_b   1.000
_cell.length_c   1.000
_cell.angle_alpha   90.00
_cell.angle_beta   90.00
_cell.angle_gamma   90.00
#
_symmetry.space_group_name_H-M   'P 1'
#
loop_
_entity.id
_entity.type
_entity.pdbx_description
1 polymer ?
#
loop_
_entity_poly.entity_id
_entity_poly.type
_entity_poly.pdbx_seq_one_letter_code
_entity_poly.pdbx_strand_id
1 'polypeptide(L)'
;MAPIRRLPPEVVREIAAGEVVTAPADVLKELLENALDAGATRLEVALDGGGTERVAVRDNGAGIPAAELPRAVEAHSTSKLSGEDAGAALRALCTLGFRGEGLYAIRHAARLCLTSRPAAQLGGASLEAFGDEVALRTHPAPQGTLAVVTDLFARLPARRAALGSASAESRRALALLSRYLLHHPHLHVSLEQDGETRWRYAGGGFREAVKFLWGAVTANRLLGVAAEGEGYALAGLLSRPELSRPRRDRLLLAVNGRPVEWDEELLKAVTHAYRELLRAGHFPVGVLNLTVPPEQVLVNTAPDKSRVRFLAPEALAAFLREAVRATLGANPLAPSLPELQAPPALFAAPRHRFPALRYLGVYRELYLLAEGEGQLWVVDQHAAHERVLFEELERRYRQEPPVELPAPELLPLSPEEEATYAARREALRAAGLELEPFGGGRYRVRRVPAFLLGHPELLPGVVSGALGRRGADEAWRAVLARLACLPAIKAGRTLKDPQALLDALARCETPWACPHGRPTALVLSELELARRFGRRGVRAVPAAPPDTPEVPLALQPE
;
A
#
# COMPACT_ATOMS: atom_id res chain seq x y z
N MET A 1 17.21 -36.14 -36.22
CA MET A 1 16.35 -36.09 -35.01
C MET A 1 16.79 -37.19 -34.07
N ALA A 2 17.10 -36.86 -32.82
CA ALA A 2 17.33 -37.89 -31.81
C ALA A 2 16.00 -38.65 -31.54
N PRO A 3 16.03 -39.98 -31.33
CA PRO A 3 14.82 -40.74 -31.02
C PRO A 3 14.25 -40.30 -29.68
N ILE A 4 12.93 -40.15 -29.60
CA ILE A 4 12.22 -39.85 -28.36
C ILE A 4 12.43 -41.05 -27.41
N ARG A 5 12.99 -40.80 -26.23
CA ARG A 5 13.24 -41.83 -25.20
C ARG A 5 12.62 -41.40 -23.88
N ARG A 6 12.16 -42.38 -23.11
CA ARG A 6 11.70 -42.16 -21.74
C ARG A 6 12.90 -41.80 -20.87
N LEU A 7 12.80 -40.73 -20.10
CA LEU A 7 13.86 -40.31 -19.19
C LEU A 7 13.99 -41.33 -18.03
N PRO A 8 15.20 -41.58 -17.52
CA PRO A 8 15.40 -42.37 -16.31
C PRO A 8 14.62 -41.78 -15.12
N PRO A 9 14.09 -42.61 -14.20
CA PRO A 9 13.32 -42.13 -13.06
C PRO A 9 14.07 -41.12 -12.18
N GLU A 10 15.38 -41.25 -12.01
CA GLU A 10 16.20 -40.23 -11.34
C GLU A 10 16.15 -38.87 -12.04
N VAL A 11 16.27 -38.82 -13.36
CA VAL A 11 16.23 -37.57 -14.14
C VAL A 11 14.85 -36.93 -14.11
N VAL A 12 13.78 -37.73 -14.14
CA VAL A 12 12.40 -37.22 -14.00
C VAL A 12 12.20 -36.59 -12.62
N ARG A 13 12.73 -37.22 -11.56
CA ARG A 13 12.68 -36.68 -10.19
C ARG A 13 13.48 -35.39 -10.03
N GLU A 14 14.66 -35.30 -10.64
CA GLU A 14 15.49 -34.09 -10.63
C GLU A 14 14.84 -32.94 -11.42
N ILE A 15 14.16 -33.24 -12.54
CA ILE A 15 13.39 -32.24 -13.29
C ILE A 15 12.21 -31.76 -12.45
N ALA A 16 11.42 -32.67 -11.85
CA ALA A 16 10.25 -32.32 -11.06
C ALA A 16 10.61 -31.57 -9.76
N ALA A 17 11.61 -32.03 -8.99
CA ALA A 17 12.14 -31.29 -7.85
C ALA A 17 12.66 -29.91 -8.26
N GLY A 18 13.21 -29.86 -9.48
CA GLY A 18 13.73 -28.68 -10.08
C GLY A 18 12.70 -27.67 -10.64
N GLU A 19 11.47 -28.09 -10.87
CA GLU A 19 10.34 -27.20 -11.19
C GLU A 19 9.72 -26.60 -9.92
N VAL A 20 9.92 -27.24 -8.76
CA VAL A 20 9.33 -26.83 -7.47
C VAL A 20 10.26 -25.94 -6.64
N VAL A 21 11.58 -26.18 -6.66
CA VAL A 21 12.57 -25.36 -5.94
C VAL A 21 13.57 -24.75 -6.91
N THR A 22 13.54 -23.42 -7.05
CA THR A 22 14.41 -22.66 -7.97
C THR A 22 15.30 -21.65 -7.25
N ALA A 23 14.89 -21.18 -6.07
CA ALA A 23 15.62 -20.20 -5.26
C ALA A 23 15.42 -20.44 -3.75
N PRO A 24 16.25 -19.83 -2.87
CA PRO A 24 16.05 -19.87 -1.42
C PRO A 24 14.66 -19.40 -0.97
N ALA A 25 14.06 -18.45 -1.70
CA ALA A 25 12.71 -17.98 -1.41
C ALA A 25 11.65 -19.09 -1.57
N ASP A 26 11.83 -20.04 -2.49
CA ASP A 26 10.90 -21.17 -2.66
C ASP A 26 10.97 -22.12 -1.47
N VAL A 27 12.19 -22.39 -0.98
CA VAL A 27 12.41 -23.16 0.26
C VAL A 27 11.72 -22.48 1.43
N LEU A 28 11.98 -21.19 1.63
CA LEU A 28 11.36 -20.41 2.70
C LEU A 28 9.83 -20.45 2.60
N LYS A 29 9.28 -20.29 1.38
CA LYS A 29 7.84 -20.36 1.13
C LYS A 29 7.24 -21.69 1.59
N GLU A 30 7.79 -22.82 1.15
CA GLU A 30 7.26 -24.14 1.49
C GLU A 30 7.36 -24.42 3.00
N LEU A 31 8.45 -23.98 3.65
CA LEU A 31 8.59 -24.11 5.11
C LEU A 31 7.60 -23.23 5.88
N LEU A 32 7.38 -21.99 5.45
CA LEU A 32 6.38 -21.09 6.04
C LEU A 32 4.97 -21.64 5.90
N GLU A 33 4.60 -22.14 4.72
CA GLU A 33 3.29 -22.75 4.47
C GLU A 33 3.07 -23.99 5.35
N ASN A 34 4.10 -24.84 5.51
CA ASN A 34 4.02 -26.00 6.40
C ASN A 34 3.83 -25.61 7.87
N ALA A 35 4.52 -24.58 8.33
CA ALA A 35 4.36 -24.07 9.69
C ALA A 35 2.96 -23.49 9.94
N LEU A 36 2.43 -22.72 8.99
CA LEU A 36 1.07 -22.19 9.03
C LEU A 36 0.02 -23.30 9.07
N ASP A 37 0.16 -24.32 8.22
CA ASP A 37 -0.73 -25.48 8.22
C ASP A 37 -0.68 -26.28 9.53
N ALA A 38 0.47 -26.27 10.21
CA ALA A 38 0.64 -26.87 11.53
C ALA A 38 0.01 -26.02 12.65
N GLY A 39 -0.63 -24.90 12.33
CA GLY A 39 -1.26 -24.00 13.29
C GLY A 39 -0.26 -23.18 14.11
N ALA A 40 0.92 -22.90 13.56
CA ALA A 40 1.94 -22.11 14.24
C ALA A 40 1.42 -20.70 14.59
N THR A 41 1.74 -20.23 15.78
CA THR A 41 1.49 -18.84 16.23
C THR A 41 2.78 -18.04 16.38
N ARG A 42 3.93 -18.72 16.36
CA ARG A 42 5.28 -18.13 16.41
C ARG A 42 6.17 -18.77 15.36
N LEU A 43 6.91 -17.93 14.65
CA LEU A 43 7.90 -18.31 13.65
C LEU A 43 9.25 -17.64 13.95
N GLU A 44 10.31 -18.42 14.00
CA GLU A 44 11.69 -17.95 14.05
C GLU A 44 12.37 -18.32 12.72
N VAL A 45 12.74 -17.33 11.94
CA VAL A 45 13.36 -17.50 10.62
C VAL A 45 14.81 -17.06 10.67
N ALA A 46 15.73 -17.85 10.11
CA ALA A 46 17.12 -17.48 9.93
C ALA A 46 17.54 -17.63 8.45
N LEU A 47 18.23 -16.62 7.92
CA LEU A 47 18.73 -16.58 6.54
C LEU A 47 20.21 -16.18 6.54
N ASP A 48 21.10 -17.10 6.16
CA ASP A 48 22.53 -16.81 6.03
C ASP A 48 22.99 -16.87 4.57
N GLY A 49 23.89 -15.97 4.19
CA GLY A 49 24.34 -15.86 2.79
C GLY A 49 23.17 -15.58 1.84
N GLY A 50 22.16 -14.85 2.31
CA GLY A 50 20.91 -14.61 1.57
C GLY A 50 20.01 -15.84 1.38
N GLY A 51 20.19 -16.86 2.23
CA GLY A 51 19.48 -18.15 2.15
C GLY A 51 20.18 -19.19 1.26
N THR A 52 21.32 -18.85 0.66
CA THR A 52 22.11 -19.81 -0.14
C THR A 52 22.98 -20.71 0.73
N GLU A 53 23.41 -20.23 1.90
CA GLU A 53 24.17 -21.02 2.88
C GLU A 53 23.24 -21.75 3.84
N ARG A 54 22.26 -21.03 4.42
CA ARG A 54 21.28 -21.60 5.34
C ARG A 54 19.93 -20.90 5.27
N VAL A 55 18.85 -21.68 5.20
CA VAL A 55 17.48 -21.25 5.50
C VAL A 55 16.98 -22.10 6.67
N ALA A 56 16.62 -21.47 7.78
CA ALA A 56 16.00 -22.16 8.89
C ALA A 56 14.64 -21.54 9.23
N VAL A 57 13.64 -22.39 9.47
CA VAL A 57 12.31 -21.99 9.97
C VAL A 57 11.97 -22.87 11.15
N ARG A 58 11.72 -22.22 12.29
CA ARG A 58 11.22 -22.86 13.49
C ARG A 58 9.81 -22.37 13.78
N ASP A 59 8.94 -23.29 14.13
CA ASP A 59 7.58 -23.02 14.53
C ASP A 59 7.23 -23.66 15.88
N ASN A 60 6.12 -23.21 16.46
CA ASN A 60 5.51 -23.79 17.65
C ASN A 60 4.20 -24.53 17.33
N GLY A 61 4.05 -25.04 16.11
CA GLY A 61 2.85 -25.71 15.65
C GLY A 61 2.67 -27.10 16.26
N ALA A 62 1.79 -27.90 15.63
CA ALA A 62 1.43 -29.24 16.10
C ALA A 62 2.62 -30.22 16.15
N GLY A 63 3.67 -29.99 15.36
CA GLY A 63 4.81 -30.91 15.22
C GLY A 63 4.47 -32.17 14.39
N ILE A 64 5.50 -32.95 14.07
CA ILE A 64 5.44 -34.19 13.30
C ILE A 64 5.87 -35.33 14.24
N PRO A 65 5.04 -36.38 14.41
CA PRO A 65 5.41 -37.54 15.20
C PRO A 65 6.71 -38.19 14.73
N ALA A 66 7.51 -38.73 15.67
CA ALA A 66 8.83 -39.29 15.32
C ALA A 66 8.74 -40.43 14.29
N ALA A 67 7.66 -41.22 14.35
CA ALA A 67 7.40 -42.31 13.41
C ALA A 67 6.97 -41.83 12.01
N GLU A 68 6.49 -40.59 11.88
CA GLU A 68 6.00 -40.02 10.63
C GLU A 68 7.05 -39.14 9.93
N LEU A 69 8.12 -38.74 10.62
CA LEU A 69 9.21 -37.94 10.04
C LEU A 69 9.77 -38.54 8.74
N PRO A 70 10.08 -39.85 8.63
CA PRO A 70 10.53 -40.43 7.36
C PRO A 70 9.52 -40.26 6.23
N ARG A 71 8.23 -40.42 6.52
CA ARG A 71 7.14 -40.25 5.54
C ARG A 71 6.97 -38.80 5.13
N ALA A 72 7.23 -37.84 6.01
CA ALA A 72 7.11 -36.41 5.71
C ALA A 72 8.06 -35.94 4.60
N VAL A 73 9.14 -36.69 4.31
CA VAL A 73 10.10 -36.40 3.23
C VAL A 73 9.99 -37.35 2.03
N GLU A 74 8.98 -38.24 2.01
CA GLU A 74 8.70 -39.11 0.87
C GLU A 74 7.82 -38.41 -0.17
N ALA A 75 7.96 -38.79 -1.44
CA ALA A 75 7.09 -38.25 -2.49
C ALA A 75 5.64 -38.68 -2.24
N HIS A 76 4.69 -37.80 -2.57
CA HIS A 76 3.25 -38.09 -2.51
C HIS A 76 2.71 -38.50 -1.12
N SER A 77 3.43 -38.14 -0.05
CA SER A 77 3.01 -38.41 1.32
C SER A 77 2.48 -37.15 1.98
N THR A 78 1.18 -37.10 2.25
CA THR A 78 0.52 -35.95 2.90
C THR A 78 -0.48 -36.41 3.95
N SER A 79 -0.50 -35.74 5.10
CA SER A 79 -1.52 -35.93 6.15
C SER A 79 -2.84 -35.20 5.85
N LYS A 80 -2.87 -34.39 4.76
CA LYS A 80 -3.94 -33.42 4.48
C LYS A 80 -5.00 -33.91 3.48
N LEU A 81 -4.84 -35.12 2.94
CA LEU A 81 -5.81 -35.77 2.05
C LEU A 81 -6.17 -37.14 2.63
N SER A 82 -7.25 -37.24 3.41
CA SER A 82 -7.76 -38.53 3.91
C SER A 82 -9.23 -38.72 3.53
N GLY A 83 -9.58 -39.89 2.97
CA GLY A 83 -10.94 -40.30 2.60
C GLY A 83 -11.08 -40.93 1.21
N GLU A 84 -12.10 -41.80 1.02
CA GLU A 84 -12.40 -42.56 -0.21
C GLU A 84 -12.71 -41.70 -1.45
N ASP A 85 -12.72 -40.37 -1.31
CA ASP A 85 -13.01 -39.41 -2.37
C ASP A 85 -11.90 -38.34 -2.47
N ALA A 86 -10.66 -38.79 -2.68
CA ALA A 86 -9.47 -37.93 -2.80
C ALA A 86 -9.63 -36.79 -3.85
N GLY A 87 -10.45 -37.00 -4.87
CA GLY A 87 -10.79 -35.97 -5.87
C GLY A 87 -11.77 -34.89 -5.39
N ALA A 88 -12.60 -35.18 -4.38
CA ALA A 88 -13.42 -34.18 -3.68
C ALA A 88 -12.61 -33.46 -2.59
N ALA A 89 -11.74 -34.19 -1.87
CA ALA A 89 -10.82 -33.59 -0.90
C ALA A 89 -9.82 -32.61 -1.56
N LEU A 90 -9.33 -32.90 -2.78
CA LEU A 90 -8.50 -32.00 -3.58
C LEU A 90 -9.23 -30.69 -3.96
N ARG A 91 -10.58 -30.73 -4.05
CA ARG A 91 -11.44 -29.56 -4.32
C ARG A 91 -11.81 -28.78 -3.06
N ALA A 92 -11.61 -29.36 -1.87
CA ALA A 92 -11.99 -28.79 -0.57
C ALA A 92 -10.79 -28.22 0.24
N LEU A 93 -9.61 -28.14 -0.35
CA LEU A 93 -8.36 -27.87 0.37
C LEU A 93 -8.32 -26.46 1.02
N CYS A 94 -8.33 -26.43 2.36
CA CYS A 94 -8.04 -25.25 3.17
C CYS A 94 -6.57 -25.17 3.65
N THR A 95 -5.75 -26.18 3.37
CA THR A 95 -4.33 -26.21 3.77
C THR A 95 -3.44 -25.68 2.65
N LEU A 96 -2.44 -24.86 3.00
CA LEU A 96 -1.52 -24.23 2.07
C LEU A 96 -0.69 -25.30 1.33
N GLY A 97 0.00 -26.21 2.01
CA GLY A 97 0.82 -27.25 1.38
C GLY A 97 0.05 -28.56 1.14
N PHE A 98 -0.40 -28.84 -0.08
CA PHE A 98 -1.28 -30.00 -0.34
C PHE A 98 -0.62 -31.26 -0.95
N ARG A 99 0.63 -31.17 -1.43
CA ARG A 99 1.19 -32.25 -2.28
C ARG A 99 2.06 -33.29 -1.59
N GLY A 100 2.54 -33.05 -0.37
CA GLY A 100 3.61 -33.89 0.20
C GLY A 100 4.92 -33.83 -0.60
N GLU A 101 5.05 -32.90 -1.54
CA GLU A 101 6.18 -32.80 -2.47
C GLU A 101 7.19 -31.71 -2.05
N GLY A 102 6.83 -30.79 -1.16
CA GLY A 102 7.69 -29.65 -0.79
C GLY A 102 8.98 -30.09 -0.09
N LEU A 103 8.86 -30.82 1.03
CA LEU A 103 10.02 -31.34 1.76
C LEU A 103 10.80 -32.38 0.93
N TYR A 104 10.10 -33.17 0.12
CA TYR A 104 10.70 -34.08 -0.85
C TYR A 104 11.57 -33.33 -1.88
N ALA A 105 11.05 -32.28 -2.51
CA ALA A 105 11.78 -31.47 -3.47
C ALA A 105 12.98 -30.77 -2.81
N ILE A 106 12.80 -30.26 -1.58
CA ILE A 106 13.88 -29.64 -0.80
C ILE A 106 15.02 -30.62 -0.55
N ARG A 107 14.75 -31.87 -0.09
CA ARG A 107 15.84 -32.83 0.19
C ARG A 107 16.61 -33.25 -1.07
N HIS A 108 15.99 -33.19 -2.25
CA HIS A 108 16.68 -33.46 -3.52
C HIS A 108 17.48 -32.26 -4.01
N ALA A 109 17.06 -31.04 -3.66
CA ALA A 109 17.77 -29.81 -3.99
C ALA A 109 18.87 -29.45 -2.98
N ALA A 110 18.76 -29.85 -1.72
CA ALA A 110 19.58 -29.37 -0.60
C ALA A 110 19.67 -30.39 0.54
N ARG A 111 20.58 -30.18 1.49
CA ARG A 111 20.55 -30.91 2.77
C ARG A 111 19.43 -30.37 3.64
N LEU A 112 18.56 -31.26 4.11
CA LEU A 112 17.44 -30.95 4.98
C LEU A 112 17.62 -31.63 6.33
N CYS A 113 17.53 -30.85 7.41
CA CYS A 113 17.40 -31.36 8.77
C CYS A 113 16.06 -30.93 9.35
N LEU A 114 15.23 -31.89 9.76
CA LEU A 114 13.93 -31.68 10.38
C LEU A 114 13.96 -32.18 11.82
N THR A 115 13.91 -31.29 12.79
CA THR A 115 13.70 -31.65 14.20
C THR A 115 12.24 -31.37 14.56
N SER A 116 11.51 -32.35 15.09
CA SER A 116 10.10 -32.13 15.45
C SER A 116 9.64 -32.91 16.67
N ARG A 117 8.63 -32.36 17.36
CA ARG A 117 7.94 -33.01 18.47
C ARG A 117 6.49 -32.54 18.62
N PRO A 118 5.51 -33.46 18.60
CA PRO A 118 4.16 -33.14 19.02
C PRO A 118 4.05 -32.83 20.52
N ALA A 119 3.05 -32.02 20.91
CA ALA A 119 2.87 -31.62 22.31
C ALA A 119 2.66 -32.82 23.26
N ALA A 120 1.94 -33.84 22.80
CA ALA A 120 1.60 -35.04 23.56
C ALA A 120 2.69 -36.13 23.54
N GLN A 121 3.76 -35.98 22.74
CA GLN A 121 4.81 -36.99 22.60
C GLN A 121 5.95 -36.72 23.58
N LEU A 122 6.36 -37.74 24.34
CA LEU A 122 7.58 -37.72 25.15
C LEU A 122 8.80 -37.99 24.25
N GLY A 123 9.76 -37.06 24.26
CA GLY A 123 10.91 -37.09 23.35
C GLY A 123 10.54 -36.67 21.92
N GLY A 124 11.52 -36.15 21.17
CA GLY A 124 11.36 -35.80 19.76
C GLY A 124 12.30 -36.61 18.88
N ALA A 125 12.43 -36.19 17.63
CA ALA A 125 13.40 -36.76 16.72
C ALA A 125 13.90 -35.71 15.71
N SER A 126 15.11 -35.94 15.20
CA SER A 126 15.65 -35.25 14.04
C SER A 126 15.81 -36.22 12.89
N LEU A 127 15.46 -35.75 11.69
CA LEU A 127 15.67 -36.43 10.44
C LEU A 127 16.62 -35.60 9.58
N GLU A 128 17.73 -36.20 9.17
CA GLU A 128 18.64 -35.63 8.16
C GLU A 128 18.36 -36.31 6.82
N ALA A 129 18.21 -35.52 5.76
CA ALA A 129 17.97 -36.03 4.41
C ALA A 129 18.76 -35.25 3.34
N PHE A 130 19.32 -35.98 2.37
CA PHE A 130 19.92 -35.40 1.16
C PHE A 130 19.92 -36.37 -0.03
N GLY A 131 19.23 -36.03 -1.11
CA GLY A 131 18.89 -36.99 -2.14
C GLY A 131 18.12 -38.15 -1.50
N ASP A 132 18.47 -39.39 -1.84
CA ASP A 132 17.85 -40.60 -1.28
C ASP A 132 18.39 -41.03 0.09
N GLU A 133 19.41 -40.34 0.62
CA GLU A 133 19.95 -40.61 1.95
C GLU A 133 19.03 -40.01 3.00
N VAL A 134 18.54 -40.83 3.93
CA VAL A 134 17.70 -40.41 5.06
C VAL A 134 18.18 -41.09 6.34
N ALA A 135 18.39 -40.31 7.39
CA ALA A 135 18.81 -40.80 8.70
C ALA A 135 17.93 -40.19 9.81
N LEU A 136 17.33 -41.05 10.65
CA LEU A 136 16.49 -40.66 11.77
C LEU A 136 17.24 -40.86 13.09
N ARG A 137 17.17 -39.87 13.98
CA ARG A 137 17.72 -39.93 15.34
C ARG A 137 16.70 -39.43 16.34
N THR A 138 16.36 -40.24 17.34
CA THR A 138 15.47 -39.84 18.43
C THR A 138 16.25 -39.15 19.55
N HIS A 139 15.78 -37.97 19.99
CA HIS A 139 16.37 -37.23 21.10
C HIS A 139 15.37 -36.19 21.67
N PRO A 140 15.60 -35.62 22.86
CA PRO A 140 14.75 -34.54 23.36
C PRO A 140 14.73 -33.35 22.40
N ALA A 141 13.53 -32.84 22.09
CA ALA A 141 13.30 -31.66 21.27
C ALA A 141 12.17 -30.81 21.88
N PRO A 142 12.12 -29.49 21.63
CA PRO A 142 10.98 -28.65 22.00
C PRO A 142 9.74 -28.99 21.17
N GLN A 143 8.55 -28.56 21.61
CA GLN A 143 7.33 -28.65 20.81
C GLN A 143 7.47 -27.84 19.51
N GLY A 144 6.86 -28.35 18.44
CA GLY A 144 6.82 -27.72 17.12
C GLY A 144 7.85 -28.35 16.19
N THR A 145 8.18 -27.66 15.11
CA THR A 145 9.15 -28.13 14.11
C THR A 145 10.24 -27.11 13.87
N LEU A 146 11.47 -27.58 13.72
CA LEU A 146 12.60 -26.82 13.20
C LEU A 146 13.04 -27.49 11.89
N ALA A 147 12.94 -26.76 10.79
CA ALA A 147 13.49 -27.15 9.51
C ALA A 147 14.72 -26.31 9.19
N VAL A 148 15.85 -26.95 8.96
CA VAL A 148 17.12 -26.32 8.56
C VAL A 148 17.52 -26.87 7.21
N VAL A 149 17.74 -25.97 6.25
CA VAL A 149 18.13 -26.29 4.88
C VAL A 149 19.48 -25.64 4.59
N THR A 150 20.45 -26.44 4.18
CA THR A 150 21.81 -26.00 3.84
C THR A 150 22.27 -26.61 2.51
N ASP A 151 23.37 -26.11 1.95
CA ASP A 151 23.98 -26.65 0.72
C ASP A 151 23.01 -26.68 -0.47
N LEU A 152 22.22 -25.62 -0.65
CA LEU A 152 21.24 -25.53 -1.74
C LEU A 152 21.92 -25.68 -3.11
N PHE A 153 21.42 -26.62 -3.90
CA PHE A 153 21.90 -27.02 -5.22
C PHE A 153 23.34 -27.56 -5.23
N ALA A 154 23.86 -28.09 -4.12
CA ALA A 154 25.21 -28.65 -4.07
C ALA A 154 25.45 -29.80 -5.07
N ARG A 155 24.44 -30.62 -5.37
CA ARG A 155 24.49 -31.68 -6.41
C ARG A 155 24.06 -31.19 -7.81
N LEU A 156 23.69 -29.92 -7.96
CA LEU A 156 23.11 -29.36 -9.19
C LEU A 156 23.88 -28.09 -9.64
N PRO A 157 25.09 -28.23 -10.20
CA PRO A 157 26.02 -27.11 -10.40
C PRO A 157 25.48 -26.02 -11.35
N ALA A 158 24.74 -26.39 -12.40
CA ALA A 158 24.12 -25.43 -13.30
C ALA A 158 23.08 -24.53 -12.59
N ARG A 159 22.33 -25.09 -11.63
CA ARG A 159 21.35 -24.33 -10.82
C ARG A 159 22.04 -23.47 -9.79
N ARG A 160 23.07 -24.00 -9.14
CA ARG A 160 23.92 -23.23 -8.21
C ARG A 160 24.52 -22.01 -8.90
N ALA A 161 24.98 -22.15 -10.14
CA ALA A 161 25.51 -21.04 -10.95
C ALA A 161 24.43 -20.04 -11.39
N ALA A 162 23.16 -20.46 -11.48
CA ALA A 162 22.03 -19.61 -11.84
C ALA A 162 21.44 -18.81 -10.66
N LEU A 163 21.86 -19.10 -9.43
CA LEU A 163 21.46 -18.32 -8.25
C LEU A 163 21.92 -16.86 -8.38
N GLY A 164 21.10 -15.95 -7.86
CA GLY A 164 21.47 -14.55 -7.74
C GLY A 164 22.57 -14.33 -6.71
N SER A 165 23.05 -13.08 -6.60
CA SER A 165 23.93 -12.71 -5.48
C SER A 165 23.21 -12.88 -4.14
N ALA A 166 23.97 -13.11 -3.06
CA ALA A 166 23.43 -13.22 -1.70
C ALA A 166 22.49 -12.06 -1.35
N SER A 167 22.84 -10.83 -1.73
CA SER A 167 21.99 -9.65 -1.51
C SER A 167 20.68 -9.70 -2.30
N ALA A 168 20.70 -10.18 -3.55
CA ALA A 168 19.49 -10.32 -4.37
C ALA A 168 18.56 -11.40 -3.82
N GLU A 169 19.10 -12.56 -3.43
CA GLU A 169 18.32 -13.63 -2.81
C GLU A 169 17.74 -13.23 -1.46
N SER A 170 18.56 -12.58 -0.62
CA SER A 170 18.12 -12.02 0.65
C SER A 170 16.93 -11.08 0.48
N ARG A 171 16.98 -10.18 -0.52
CA ARG A 171 15.87 -9.26 -0.82
C ARG A 171 14.60 -10.01 -1.26
N ARG A 172 14.74 -11.06 -2.07
CA ARG A 172 13.61 -11.90 -2.49
C ARG A 172 12.96 -12.62 -1.30
N ALA A 173 13.77 -13.27 -0.47
CA ALA A 173 13.31 -13.98 0.73
C ALA A 173 12.66 -13.02 1.74
N LEU A 174 13.23 -11.83 1.94
CA LEU A 174 12.67 -10.80 2.81
C LEU A 174 11.32 -10.27 2.29
N ALA A 175 11.20 -10.05 0.99
CA ALA A 175 9.94 -9.62 0.37
C ALA A 175 8.84 -10.67 0.54
N LEU A 176 9.19 -11.96 0.39
CA LEU A 176 8.28 -13.08 0.63
C LEU A 176 7.84 -13.13 2.10
N LEU A 177 8.79 -13.09 3.05
CA LEU A 177 8.48 -13.13 4.49
C LEU A 177 7.62 -11.91 4.90
N SER A 178 7.94 -10.72 4.38
CA SER A 178 7.14 -9.51 4.58
C SER A 178 5.70 -9.73 4.16
N ARG A 179 5.50 -10.34 2.98
CA ARG A 179 4.18 -10.59 2.41
C ARG A 179 3.38 -11.57 3.28
N TYR A 180 4.00 -12.66 3.72
CA TYR A 180 3.36 -13.59 4.66
C TYR A 180 2.99 -12.91 5.97
N LEU A 181 3.88 -12.11 6.55
CA LEU A 181 3.61 -11.40 7.80
C LEU A 181 2.43 -10.41 7.66
N LEU A 182 2.31 -9.72 6.53
CA LEU A 182 1.19 -8.80 6.27
C LEU A 182 -0.16 -9.51 6.19
N HIS A 183 -0.19 -10.73 5.64
CA HIS A 183 -1.41 -11.53 5.53
C HIS A 183 -1.73 -12.33 6.80
N HIS A 184 -0.73 -12.57 7.66
CA HIS A 184 -0.86 -13.28 8.93
C HIS A 184 -0.37 -12.42 10.11
N PRO A 185 -1.02 -11.27 10.37
CA PRO A 185 -0.52 -10.28 11.32
C PRO A 185 -0.56 -10.73 12.78
N HIS A 186 -1.26 -11.82 13.09
CA HIS A 186 -1.37 -12.40 14.43
C HIS A 186 -0.11 -13.19 14.83
N LEU A 187 0.76 -13.54 13.88
CA LEU A 187 1.96 -14.33 14.15
C LEU A 187 3.03 -13.51 14.86
N HIS A 188 3.71 -14.14 15.81
CA HIS A 188 4.99 -13.65 16.30
C HIS A 188 6.08 -14.07 15.31
N VAL A 189 6.83 -13.12 14.75
CA VAL A 189 7.87 -13.42 13.75
C VAL A 189 9.19 -12.77 14.14
N SER A 190 10.25 -13.57 14.22
CA SER A 190 11.62 -13.05 14.29
C SER A 190 12.42 -13.46 13.05
N LEU A 191 13.25 -12.55 12.56
CA LEU A 191 14.18 -12.81 11.47
C LEU A 191 15.61 -12.56 11.96
N GLU A 192 16.45 -13.57 11.83
CA GLU A 192 17.90 -13.48 11.95
C GLU A 192 18.52 -13.51 10.54
N GLN A 193 19.51 -12.64 10.30
CA GLN A 193 20.29 -12.65 9.06
C GLN A 193 21.77 -12.59 9.39
N ASP A 194 22.53 -13.59 8.95
CA ASP A 194 23.97 -13.71 9.16
C ASP A 194 24.35 -13.59 10.66
N GLY A 195 23.56 -14.24 11.52
CA GLY A 195 23.72 -14.21 12.99
C GLY A 195 23.18 -12.95 13.69
N GLU A 196 22.70 -11.94 12.96
CA GLU A 196 22.15 -10.71 13.53
C GLU A 196 20.61 -10.71 13.51
N THR A 197 19.97 -10.39 14.63
CA THR A 197 18.52 -10.20 14.64
C THR A 197 18.13 -8.93 13.86
N ARG A 198 17.35 -9.09 12.78
CA ARG A 198 16.84 -8.00 11.96
C ARG A 198 15.41 -7.63 12.31
N TRP A 199 14.54 -8.61 12.53
CA TRP A 199 13.14 -8.38 12.87
C TRP A 199 12.76 -9.02 14.20
N ARG A 200 11.93 -8.31 14.96
CA ARG A 200 11.13 -8.86 16.06
C ARG A 200 9.75 -8.24 16.00
N TYR A 201 8.79 -9.02 15.52
CA TYR A 201 7.39 -8.65 15.47
C TYR A 201 6.59 -9.51 16.46
N ALA A 202 5.82 -8.86 17.32
CA ALA A 202 5.19 -9.48 18.47
C ALA A 202 3.72 -9.89 18.26
N GLY A 203 3.26 -9.99 17.01
CA GLY A 203 1.85 -10.20 16.71
C GLY A 203 1.02 -8.91 16.86
N GLY A 204 -0.16 -8.90 16.23
CA GLY A 204 -1.07 -7.76 16.22
C GLY A 204 -2.16 -7.89 15.15
N GLY A 205 -2.72 -6.77 14.70
CA GLY A 205 -3.61 -6.71 13.55
C GLY A 205 -2.91 -6.25 12.28
N PHE A 206 -3.67 -6.13 11.19
CA PHE A 206 -3.14 -5.65 9.90
C PHE A 206 -2.41 -4.30 10.04
N ARG A 207 -2.89 -3.42 10.92
CA ARG A 207 -2.32 -2.06 11.08
C ARG A 207 -0.96 -2.12 11.76
N GLU A 208 -0.77 -2.98 12.75
CA GLU A 208 0.50 -3.21 13.43
C GLU A 208 1.53 -3.82 12.49
N ALA A 209 1.13 -4.82 11.69
CA ALA A 209 2.01 -5.43 10.68
C ALA A 209 2.44 -4.42 9.61
N VAL A 210 1.51 -3.60 9.10
CA VAL A 210 1.84 -2.52 8.16
C VAL A 210 2.73 -1.46 8.82
N LYS A 211 2.48 -1.09 10.07
CA LYS A 211 3.31 -0.12 10.79
C LYS A 211 4.75 -0.64 10.94
N PHE A 212 4.91 -1.92 11.23
CA PHE A 212 6.21 -2.58 11.35
C PHE A 212 6.99 -2.60 10.03
N LEU A 213 6.35 -2.98 8.91
CA LEU A 213 7.03 -3.15 7.63
C LEU A 213 7.09 -1.90 6.75
N TRP A 214 6.02 -1.10 6.74
CA TRP A 214 5.86 0.06 5.84
C TRP A 214 5.84 1.42 6.57
N GLY A 215 5.96 1.40 7.90
CA GLY A 215 6.03 2.59 8.74
C GLY A 215 4.66 3.17 9.14
N ALA A 216 4.65 3.94 10.24
CA ALA A 216 3.44 4.50 10.84
C ALA A 216 2.69 5.48 9.92
N VAL A 217 3.41 6.26 9.10
CA VAL A 217 2.80 7.22 8.16
C VAL A 217 1.92 6.50 7.14
N THR A 218 2.40 5.37 6.60
CA THR A 218 1.62 4.53 5.68
C THR A 218 0.44 3.91 6.41
N ALA A 219 0.68 3.28 7.56
CA ALA A 219 -0.34 2.58 8.34
C ALA A 219 -1.52 3.49 8.70
N ASN A 220 -1.27 4.73 9.14
CA ASN A 220 -2.31 5.69 9.55
C ASN A 220 -3.19 6.17 8.40
N ARG A 221 -2.76 5.99 7.15
CA ARG A 221 -3.52 6.35 5.95
C ARG A 221 -4.26 5.17 5.32
N LEU A 222 -4.27 4.01 6.00
CA LEU A 222 -5.06 2.86 5.58
C LEU A 222 -6.36 2.76 6.38
N LEU A 223 -7.44 2.45 5.66
CA LEU A 223 -8.79 2.18 6.13
C LEU A 223 -8.96 0.68 6.35
N GLY A 224 -9.67 0.31 7.41
CA GLY A 224 -10.11 -1.06 7.65
C GLY A 224 -11.16 -1.46 6.62
N VAL A 225 -10.96 -2.60 5.98
CA VAL A 225 -11.91 -3.19 5.05
C VAL A 225 -12.37 -4.50 5.68
N ALA A 226 -13.69 -4.63 5.88
CA ALA A 226 -14.32 -5.84 6.38
C ALA A 226 -15.68 -5.99 5.68
N ALA A 227 -15.90 -7.13 5.04
CA ALA A 227 -17.17 -7.46 4.40
C ALA A 227 -17.37 -8.97 4.37
N GLU A 228 -18.61 -9.42 4.51
CA GLU A 228 -19.01 -10.82 4.39
C GLU A 228 -20.31 -10.89 3.57
N GLY A 229 -20.41 -11.83 2.66
CA GLY A 229 -21.58 -11.98 1.80
C GLY A 229 -21.40 -13.04 0.73
N GLU A 230 -22.50 -13.71 0.36
CA GLU A 230 -22.52 -14.71 -0.73
C GLU A 230 -21.47 -15.84 -0.58
N GLY A 231 -21.10 -16.19 0.67
CA GLY A 231 -20.08 -17.20 0.96
C GLY A 231 -18.64 -16.69 0.89
N TYR A 232 -18.42 -15.41 0.58
CA TYR A 232 -17.13 -14.74 0.59
C TYR A 232 -16.94 -13.91 1.87
N ALA A 233 -15.69 -13.76 2.30
CA ALA A 233 -15.32 -12.81 3.34
C ALA A 233 -14.06 -12.03 2.92
N LEU A 234 -14.04 -10.74 3.19
CA LEU A 234 -12.91 -9.85 2.94
C LEU A 234 -12.49 -9.20 4.25
N ALA A 235 -11.21 -9.27 4.56
CA ALA A 235 -10.61 -8.56 5.70
C ALA A 235 -9.28 -7.94 5.29
N GLY A 236 -8.99 -6.73 5.74
CA GLY A 236 -7.68 -6.13 5.50
C GLY A 236 -7.65 -4.62 5.62
N LEU A 237 -6.71 -4.03 4.90
CA LEU A 237 -6.46 -2.60 4.87
C LEU A 237 -6.32 -2.10 3.44
N LEU A 238 -6.93 -0.97 3.12
CA LEU A 238 -6.75 -0.26 1.86
C LEU A 238 -6.50 1.22 2.10
N SER A 239 -5.73 1.85 1.22
CA SER A 239 -5.36 3.24 1.39
C SER A 239 -6.51 4.18 1.14
N ARG A 240 -6.50 5.30 1.87
CA ARG A 240 -7.25 6.48 1.45
C ARG A 240 -6.70 6.99 0.11
N PRO A 241 -7.52 7.66 -0.72
CA PRO A 241 -7.11 8.13 -2.04
C PRO A 241 -5.86 9.03 -2.05
N GLU A 242 -5.58 9.74 -0.96
CA GLU A 242 -4.38 10.58 -0.82
C GLU A 242 -3.07 9.77 -0.83
N LEU A 243 -3.14 8.47 -0.53
CA LEU A 243 -2.01 7.54 -0.57
C LEU A 243 -2.21 6.56 -1.73
N SER A 244 -1.50 6.81 -2.83
CA SER A 244 -1.50 5.94 -4.01
C SER A 244 -0.11 5.86 -4.64
N ARG A 245 0.13 4.84 -5.46
CA ARG A 245 1.43 4.59 -6.10
C ARG A 245 1.27 4.27 -7.58
N PRO A 246 2.25 4.64 -8.43
CA PRO A 246 2.24 4.27 -9.85
C PRO A 246 2.54 2.77 -10.08
N ARG A 247 3.02 2.07 -9.05
CA ARG A 247 3.28 0.62 -9.07
C ARG A 247 2.32 -0.08 -8.12
N ARG A 248 1.88 -1.29 -8.50
CA ARG A 248 1.07 -2.19 -7.65
C ARG A 248 1.87 -2.98 -6.62
N ASP A 249 3.12 -2.59 -6.35
CA ASP A 249 4.08 -3.30 -5.49
C ASP A 249 3.65 -3.42 -4.03
N ARG A 250 2.67 -2.60 -3.60
CA ARG A 250 2.10 -2.60 -2.25
C ARG A 250 0.59 -2.78 -2.22
N LEU A 251 0.01 -3.35 -3.27
CA LEU A 251 -1.36 -3.82 -3.28
C LEU A 251 -1.30 -5.34 -3.22
N LEU A 252 -1.47 -5.91 -2.04
CA LEU A 252 -1.25 -7.33 -1.79
C LEU A 252 -2.58 -8.04 -1.56
N LEU A 253 -2.72 -9.22 -2.16
CA LEU A 253 -3.88 -10.09 -2.01
C LEU A 253 -3.43 -11.45 -1.48
N ALA A 254 -4.21 -12.00 -0.56
CA ALA A 254 -4.20 -13.40 -0.20
C ALA A 254 -5.59 -14.00 -0.37
N VAL A 255 -5.65 -15.26 -0.78
CA VAL A 255 -6.87 -16.05 -0.89
C VAL A 255 -6.74 -17.24 0.05
N ASN A 256 -7.68 -17.42 0.97
CA ASN A 256 -7.67 -18.48 1.98
C ASN A 256 -6.32 -18.57 2.73
N GLY A 257 -5.75 -17.40 3.08
CA GLY A 257 -4.47 -17.30 3.78
C GLY A 257 -3.22 -17.46 2.91
N ARG A 258 -3.35 -17.80 1.62
CA ARG A 258 -2.23 -17.90 0.67
C ARG A 258 -2.02 -16.56 -0.04
N PRO A 259 -0.83 -15.93 0.03
CA PRO A 259 -0.53 -14.75 -0.78
C PRO A 259 -0.51 -15.09 -2.28
N VAL A 260 -1.30 -14.39 -3.09
CA VAL A 260 -1.47 -14.66 -4.54
C VAL A 260 -1.34 -13.41 -5.40
N GLU A 261 -0.87 -13.56 -6.62
CA GLU A 261 -0.92 -12.50 -7.62
C GLU A 261 -2.37 -12.08 -7.88
N TRP A 262 -2.54 -10.81 -8.23
CA TRP A 262 -3.84 -10.29 -8.60
C TRP A 262 -4.31 -10.89 -9.91
N ASP A 263 -5.48 -11.51 -9.87
CA ASP A 263 -6.29 -11.74 -11.06
C ASP A 263 -6.69 -10.40 -11.71
N GLU A 264 -6.75 -10.36 -13.04
CA GLU A 264 -7.02 -9.12 -13.77
C GLU A 264 -8.41 -8.55 -13.48
N GLU A 265 -9.41 -9.41 -13.29
CA GLU A 265 -10.78 -9.00 -13.07
C GLU A 265 -10.97 -8.45 -11.66
N LEU A 266 -10.39 -9.13 -10.66
CA LEU A 266 -10.37 -8.63 -9.28
C LEU A 266 -9.59 -7.32 -9.16
N LEU A 267 -8.47 -7.18 -9.89
CA LEU A 267 -7.69 -5.94 -9.91
C LEU A 267 -8.49 -4.80 -10.54
N LYS A 268 -9.19 -5.06 -11.65
CA LYS A 268 -10.11 -4.11 -12.30
C LYS A 268 -11.22 -3.71 -11.34
N ALA A 269 -11.79 -4.64 -10.57
CA ALA A 269 -12.84 -4.35 -9.60
C ALA A 269 -12.38 -3.38 -8.50
N VAL A 270 -11.23 -3.66 -7.87
CA VAL A 270 -10.66 -2.79 -6.84
C VAL A 270 -10.28 -1.43 -7.42
N THR A 271 -9.56 -1.40 -8.53
CA THR A 271 -9.16 -0.12 -9.17
C THR A 271 -10.37 0.69 -9.66
N HIS A 272 -11.43 0.03 -10.14
CA HIS A 272 -12.66 0.71 -10.55
C HIS A 272 -13.41 1.32 -9.36
N ALA A 273 -13.41 0.68 -8.19
CA ALA A 273 -13.95 1.27 -6.96
C ALA A 273 -13.24 2.58 -6.58
N TYR A 274 -12.00 2.75 -7.03
CA TYR A 274 -11.17 3.94 -6.84
C TYR A 274 -11.13 4.90 -8.05
N ARG A 275 -11.82 4.60 -9.16
CA ARG A 275 -11.63 5.27 -10.47
C ARG A 275 -11.82 6.79 -10.42
N GLU A 276 -12.71 7.28 -9.58
CA GLU A 276 -12.98 8.73 -9.42
C GLU A 276 -12.09 9.39 -8.35
N LEU A 277 -11.33 8.59 -7.60
CA LEU A 277 -10.58 9.03 -6.41
C LEU A 277 -9.07 9.02 -6.63
N LEU A 278 -8.56 8.14 -7.51
CA LEU A 278 -7.13 8.00 -7.79
C LEU A 278 -6.72 8.69 -9.09
N ARG A 279 -5.45 9.10 -9.15
CA ARG A 279 -4.81 9.54 -10.39
C ARG A 279 -4.80 8.39 -11.41
N ALA A 280 -4.94 8.71 -12.69
CA ALA A 280 -4.82 7.71 -13.75
C ALA A 280 -3.47 6.96 -13.65
N GLY A 281 -3.51 5.64 -13.81
CA GLY A 281 -2.33 4.77 -13.71
C GLY A 281 -1.80 4.55 -12.27
N HIS A 282 -2.48 5.06 -11.24
CA HIS A 282 -2.13 4.79 -9.85
C HIS A 282 -2.97 3.65 -9.27
N PHE A 283 -2.36 2.93 -8.33
CA PHE A 283 -2.96 1.86 -7.55
C PHE A 283 -3.08 2.28 -6.08
N PRO A 284 -4.13 1.82 -5.37
CA PRO A 284 -4.19 1.94 -3.93
C PRO A 284 -3.07 1.11 -3.28
N VAL A 285 -2.74 1.44 -2.04
CA VAL A 285 -1.81 0.69 -1.19
C VAL A 285 -2.63 -0.10 -0.18
N GLY A 286 -2.37 -1.39 -0.02
CA GLY A 286 -3.16 -2.19 0.92
C GLY A 286 -2.80 -3.65 0.93
N VAL A 287 -3.40 -4.35 1.89
CA VAL A 287 -3.28 -5.78 2.12
C VAL A 287 -4.69 -6.31 2.32
N LEU A 288 -5.11 -7.24 1.48
CA LEU A 288 -6.43 -7.84 1.53
C LEU A 288 -6.32 -9.35 1.66
N ASN A 289 -7.10 -9.91 2.60
CA ASN A 289 -7.32 -11.33 2.75
C ASN A 289 -8.75 -11.64 2.31
N LEU A 290 -8.87 -12.44 1.26
CA LEU A 290 -10.12 -12.89 0.70
C LEU A 290 -10.32 -14.35 1.08
N THR A 291 -11.45 -14.66 1.73
CA THR A 291 -11.87 -16.02 2.01
C THR A 291 -12.92 -16.39 0.98
N VAL A 292 -12.68 -17.50 0.30
CA VAL A 292 -13.51 -18.01 -0.80
C VAL A 292 -13.78 -19.49 -0.54
N PRO A 293 -14.99 -20.00 -0.82
CA PRO A 293 -15.27 -21.42 -0.74
C PRO A 293 -14.24 -22.22 -1.57
N PRO A 294 -13.58 -23.24 -1.01
CA PRO A 294 -12.50 -23.96 -1.68
C PRO A 294 -12.88 -24.49 -3.07
N GLU A 295 -14.13 -24.91 -3.23
CA GLU A 295 -14.67 -25.42 -4.49
C GLU A 295 -14.73 -24.37 -5.61
N GLN A 296 -14.62 -23.08 -5.29
CA GLN A 296 -14.64 -21.97 -6.26
C GLN A 296 -13.24 -21.47 -6.63
N VAL A 297 -12.18 -22.05 -6.07
CA VAL A 297 -10.79 -21.64 -6.32
C VAL A 297 -9.92 -22.84 -6.70
N LEU A 298 -9.32 -22.76 -7.89
CA LEU A 298 -8.31 -23.71 -8.34
C LEU A 298 -6.93 -23.16 -8.00
N VAL A 299 -6.27 -23.75 -7.00
CA VAL A 299 -4.97 -23.30 -6.48
C VAL A 299 -3.79 -23.78 -7.35
N ASN A 300 -4.03 -24.76 -8.22
CA ASN A 300 -2.98 -25.50 -8.92
C ASN A 300 -2.74 -25.00 -10.37
N THR A 301 -2.69 -23.69 -10.57
CA THR A 301 -2.60 -23.10 -11.92
C THR A 301 -1.23 -22.60 -12.33
N ALA A 302 -0.27 -22.49 -11.40
CA ALA A 302 1.10 -22.09 -11.70
C ALA A 302 2.11 -22.96 -10.92
N PRO A 303 3.32 -23.21 -11.45
CA PRO A 303 4.37 -24.00 -10.77
C PRO A 303 4.74 -23.44 -9.39
N ASP A 304 4.77 -22.10 -9.27
CA ASP A 304 5.10 -21.36 -8.05
C ASP A 304 3.89 -21.14 -7.12
N LYS A 305 2.71 -21.64 -7.48
CA LYS A 305 1.44 -21.51 -6.73
C LYS A 305 1.10 -20.05 -6.35
N SER A 306 1.65 -19.07 -7.09
CA SER A 306 1.38 -17.66 -6.84
C SER A 306 0.08 -17.21 -7.52
N ARG A 307 -0.38 -17.97 -8.53
CA ARG A 307 -1.64 -17.71 -9.23
C ARG A 307 -2.68 -18.75 -8.87
N VAL A 308 -3.89 -18.26 -8.66
CA VAL A 308 -5.09 -19.06 -8.48
C VAL A 308 -6.08 -18.72 -9.57
N ARG A 309 -6.92 -19.68 -9.96
CA ARG A 309 -8.01 -19.45 -10.91
C ARG A 309 -9.35 -19.56 -10.21
N PHE A 310 -10.18 -18.55 -10.35
CA PHE A 310 -11.53 -18.53 -9.83
C PHE A 310 -12.49 -19.17 -10.83
N LEU A 311 -13.49 -19.90 -10.32
CA LEU A 311 -14.56 -20.46 -11.18
C LEU A 311 -15.58 -19.40 -11.59
N ALA A 312 -15.84 -18.41 -10.73
CA ALA A 312 -16.75 -17.30 -10.97
C ALA A 312 -16.10 -15.95 -10.58
N PRO A 313 -15.08 -15.49 -11.33
CA PRO A 313 -14.37 -14.25 -11.02
C PRO A 313 -15.27 -13.00 -11.03
N GLU A 314 -16.34 -13.00 -11.83
CA GLU A 314 -17.27 -11.86 -11.97
C GLU A 314 -18.03 -11.58 -10.67
N ALA A 315 -18.53 -12.63 -10.01
CA ALA A 315 -19.23 -12.53 -8.74
C ALA A 315 -18.29 -12.03 -7.62
N LEU A 316 -17.08 -12.58 -7.59
CA LEU A 316 -16.05 -12.19 -6.64
C LEU A 316 -15.58 -10.74 -6.86
N ALA A 317 -15.46 -10.31 -8.12
CA ALA A 317 -15.16 -8.94 -8.51
C ALA A 317 -16.28 -7.98 -8.08
N ALA A 318 -17.55 -8.36 -8.25
CA ALA A 318 -18.68 -7.58 -7.78
C ALA A 318 -18.67 -7.40 -6.25
N PHE A 319 -18.46 -8.50 -5.51
CA PHE A 319 -18.30 -8.48 -4.05
C PHE A 319 -17.15 -7.57 -3.59
N LEU A 320 -15.95 -7.73 -4.17
CA LEU A 320 -14.80 -6.88 -3.86
C LEU A 320 -15.08 -5.41 -4.14
N ARG A 321 -15.65 -5.09 -5.30
CA ARG A 321 -15.97 -3.71 -5.68
C ARG A 321 -16.95 -3.08 -4.69
N GLU A 322 -17.98 -3.82 -4.28
CA GLU A 322 -18.98 -3.32 -3.33
C GLU A 322 -18.38 -3.14 -1.93
N ALA A 323 -17.62 -4.11 -1.44
CA ALA A 323 -16.92 -4.00 -0.16
C ALA A 323 -15.97 -2.80 -0.11
N VAL A 324 -15.23 -2.54 -1.20
CA VAL A 324 -14.34 -1.37 -1.31
C VAL A 324 -15.14 -0.07 -1.38
N ARG A 325 -16.20 -0.01 -2.18
CA ARG A 325 -17.09 1.17 -2.27
C ARG A 325 -17.75 1.48 -0.93
N ALA A 326 -18.29 0.46 -0.26
CA ALA A 326 -18.88 0.59 1.06
C ALA A 326 -17.85 1.09 2.08
N THR A 327 -16.61 0.56 2.05
CA THR A 327 -15.53 1.05 2.93
C THR A 327 -15.20 2.52 2.68
N LEU A 328 -15.07 2.91 1.41
CA LEU A 328 -14.78 4.29 1.02
C LEU A 328 -15.95 5.25 1.30
N GLY A 329 -17.20 4.77 1.23
CA GLY A 329 -18.40 5.53 1.57
C GLY A 329 -18.64 5.66 3.09
N ALA A 330 -18.43 4.58 3.84
CA ALA A 330 -18.61 4.52 5.29
C ALA A 330 -17.47 5.19 6.08
N ASN A 331 -16.30 5.33 5.46
CA ASN A 331 -15.26 6.23 5.91
C ASN A 331 -15.31 7.46 5.03
N PRO A 332 -16.34 8.33 5.21
CA PRO A 332 -16.52 9.46 4.33
C PRO A 332 -15.20 10.22 4.31
N LEU A 333 -14.70 10.41 3.10
CA LEU A 333 -13.40 11.03 2.84
C LEU A 333 -13.37 12.51 3.31
N ALA A 334 -14.51 12.98 3.83
CA ALA A 334 -14.69 14.13 4.70
C ALA A 334 -15.52 13.72 5.96
N PRO A 335 -15.27 14.28 7.16
CA PRO A 335 -16.23 14.17 8.26
C PRO A 335 -17.57 14.78 7.83
N SER A 336 -18.66 14.07 8.10
CA SER A 336 -20.03 14.59 7.97
C SER A 336 -20.17 15.89 8.76
N LEU A 337 -20.50 16.98 8.08
CA LEU A 337 -20.70 18.31 8.67
C LEU A 337 -22.19 18.68 8.68
N PRO A 338 -22.64 19.46 9.68
CA PRO A 338 -23.91 20.17 9.65
C PRO A 338 -23.89 21.34 8.63
N GLU A 339 -25.07 21.86 8.29
CA GLU A 339 -25.37 22.80 7.19
C GLU A 339 -24.49 24.06 7.07
N LEU A 340 -24.36 24.56 5.82
CA LEU A 340 -23.26 25.39 5.31
C LEU A 340 -23.64 26.87 5.02
N GLN A 341 -22.74 27.84 5.36
CA GLN A 341 -23.02 29.31 5.40
C GLN A 341 -21.76 30.31 5.24
N ALA A 342 -21.74 31.48 4.50
CA ALA A 342 -20.73 32.04 3.52
C ALA A 342 -19.65 33.04 3.86
N PRO A 343 -18.62 33.14 2.98
CA PRO A 343 -17.63 34.20 3.05
C PRO A 343 -18.14 35.52 2.44
N PRO A 344 -17.74 36.67 3.03
CA PRO A 344 -18.04 38.00 2.51
C PRO A 344 -17.11 38.40 1.35
N ALA A 345 -17.60 39.30 0.48
CA ALA A 345 -16.95 39.72 -0.76
C ALA A 345 -15.64 40.49 -0.54
N LEU A 346 -14.55 40.09 -1.21
CA LEU A 346 -13.23 40.76 -1.20
C LEU A 346 -12.85 41.30 -2.60
N PHE A 347 -12.32 42.52 -2.64
CA PHE A 347 -12.10 43.41 -3.79
C PHE A 347 -11.30 42.87 -5.00
N ALA A 348 -11.43 43.56 -6.14
CA ALA A 348 -11.03 43.12 -7.49
C ALA A 348 -9.57 43.40 -7.89
N ALA A 349 -8.97 42.48 -8.66
CA ALA A 349 -7.70 42.61 -9.39
C ALA A 349 -7.87 42.13 -10.87
N PRO A 350 -6.95 42.48 -11.81
CA PRO A 350 -7.23 42.54 -13.26
C PRO A 350 -7.00 41.24 -14.06
N ARG A 351 -7.37 41.29 -15.35
CA ARG A 351 -8.02 40.26 -16.18
C ARG A 351 -7.05 39.36 -17.01
N HIS A 352 -7.04 38.06 -16.73
CA HIS A 352 -7.12 36.98 -17.73
C HIS A 352 -8.24 36.06 -17.25
N ARG A 353 -9.39 36.14 -17.91
CA ARG A 353 -10.68 35.90 -17.23
C ARG A 353 -11.04 34.42 -17.22
N PHE A 354 -10.85 33.80 -16.07
CA PHE A 354 -11.84 32.82 -15.62
C PHE A 354 -13.22 33.48 -15.74
N PRO A 355 -14.20 32.84 -16.40
CA PRO A 355 -15.45 33.51 -16.74
C PRO A 355 -16.25 33.85 -15.48
N ALA A 356 -17.10 34.87 -15.59
CA ALA A 356 -18.08 35.13 -14.56
C ALA A 356 -19.08 33.97 -14.57
N LEU A 357 -19.10 33.19 -13.48
CA LEU A 357 -19.95 32.03 -13.34
C LEU A 357 -21.18 32.37 -12.52
N ARG A 358 -22.37 32.03 -13.00
CA ARG A 358 -23.63 32.13 -12.25
C ARG A 358 -23.93 30.80 -11.58
N TYR A 359 -23.99 30.77 -10.26
CA TYR A 359 -24.32 29.57 -9.50
C TYR A 359 -25.70 29.02 -9.89
N LEU A 360 -25.76 27.72 -10.17
CA LEU A 360 -26.98 26.99 -10.54
C LEU A 360 -27.42 26.00 -9.45
N GLY A 361 -26.48 25.42 -8.71
CA GLY A 361 -26.77 24.40 -7.70
C GLY A 361 -25.53 23.67 -7.23
N VAL A 362 -25.70 22.75 -6.29
CA VAL A 362 -24.62 21.91 -5.76
C VAL A 362 -24.91 20.45 -6.04
N TYR A 363 -23.91 19.71 -6.50
CA TYR A 363 -23.98 18.27 -6.71
C TYR A 363 -23.14 17.53 -5.67
N ARG A 364 -23.81 16.63 -4.93
CA ARG A 364 -23.25 15.82 -3.83
C ARG A 364 -22.45 16.61 -2.79
N GLU A 365 -22.82 17.86 -2.55
CA GLU A 365 -22.14 18.75 -1.58
C GLU A 365 -20.65 19.01 -1.88
N LEU A 366 -20.16 18.61 -3.06
CA LEU A 366 -18.75 18.70 -3.46
C LEU A 366 -18.53 19.61 -4.67
N TYR A 367 -19.48 19.62 -5.60
CA TYR A 367 -19.34 20.32 -6.87
C TYR A 367 -20.36 21.44 -7.00
N LEU A 368 -19.89 22.67 -7.20
CA LEU A 368 -20.74 23.78 -7.57
C LEU A 368 -21.01 23.69 -9.07
N LEU A 369 -22.29 23.61 -9.43
CA LEU A 369 -22.75 23.75 -10.80
C LEU A 369 -22.96 25.24 -11.06
N ALA A 370 -22.41 25.73 -12.16
CA ALA A 370 -22.53 27.12 -12.55
C ALA A 370 -22.70 27.26 -14.06
N GLU A 371 -23.26 28.38 -14.49
CA GLU A 371 -23.37 28.74 -15.90
C GLU A 371 -22.39 29.86 -16.20
N GLY A 372 -21.60 29.71 -17.26
CA GLY A 372 -20.69 30.74 -17.73
C GLY A 372 -20.51 30.60 -19.22
N GLU A 373 -20.61 31.71 -19.95
CA GLU A 373 -20.43 31.73 -21.41
C GLU A 373 -21.36 30.72 -22.15
N GLY A 374 -22.56 30.51 -21.60
CA GLY A 374 -23.58 29.57 -22.10
C GLY A 374 -23.18 28.09 -22.02
N GLN A 375 -22.22 27.75 -21.15
CA GLN A 375 -21.80 26.39 -20.88
C GLN A 375 -22.04 26.04 -19.42
N LEU A 376 -22.14 24.74 -19.13
CA LEU A 376 -22.24 24.24 -17.76
C LEU A 376 -20.83 24.05 -17.19
N TRP A 377 -20.55 24.73 -16.10
CA TRP A 377 -19.32 24.65 -15.33
C TRP A 377 -19.53 23.80 -14.10
N VAL A 378 -18.60 22.89 -13.85
CA VAL A 378 -18.55 22.04 -12.66
C VAL A 378 -17.29 22.40 -11.89
N VAL A 379 -17.46 23.06 -10.74
CA VAL A 379 -16.36 23.58 -9.91
C VAL A 379 -16.23 22.73 -8.67
N ASP A 380 -15.05 22.16 -8.43
CA ASP A 380 -14.73 21.45 -7.19
C ASP A 380 -14.60 22.48 -6.05
N GLN A 381 -15.55 22.46 -5.12
CA GLN A 381 -15.63 23.42 -4.02
C GLN A 381 -14.37 23.41 -3.16
N HIS A 382 -13.78 22.24 -2.94
CA HIS A 382 -12.59 22.08 -2.11
C HIS A 382 -11.37 22.63 -2.83
N ALA A 383 -11.14 22.20 -4.07
CA ALA A 383 -10.01 22.68 -4.87
C ALA A 383 -10.08 24.20 -5.10
N ALA A 384 -11.27 24.74 -5.38
CA ALA A 384 -11.51 26.17 -5.52
C ALA A 384 -11.21 26.92 -4.23
N HIS A 385 -11.72 26.44 -3.09
CA HIS A 385 -11.49 27.08 -1.80
C HIS A 385 -10.01 27.05 -1.40
N GLU A 386 -9.31 25.94 -1.62
CA GLU A 386 -7.86 25.84 -1.39
C GLU A 386 -7.07 26.80 -2.26
N ARG A 387 -7.44 26.97 -3.53
CA ARG A 387 -6.82 27.95 -4.42
C ARG A 387 -7.01 29.38 -3.89
N VAL A 388 -8.24 29.75 -3.55
CA VAL A 388 -8.54 31.09 -3.01
C VAL A 388 -7.74 31.34 -1.74
N LEU A 389 -7.77 30.42 -0.77
CA LEU A 389 -7.03 30.53 0.49
C LEU A 389 -5.52 30.59 0.27
N PHE A 390 -4.98 29.77 -0.62
CA PHE A 390 -3.55 29.76 -0.89
C PHE A 390 -3.06 31.09 -1.46
N GLU A 391 -3.76 31.64 -2.46
CA GLU A 391 -3.39 32.94 -3.04
C GLU A 391 -3.68 34.11 -2.10
N GLU A 392 -4.66 33.98 -1.19
CA GLU A 392 -4.84 34.91 -0.08
C GLU A 392 -3.63 34.86 0.86
N LEU A 393 -3.22 33.67 1.32
CA LEU A 393 -2.07 33.52 2.20
C LEU A 393 -0.75 33.93 1.52
N GLU A 394 -0.58 33.67 0.23
CA GLU A 394 0.58 34.11 -0.54
C GLU A 394 0.62 35.65 -0.62
N ARG A 395 -0.53 36.30 -0.81
CA ARG A 395 -0.62 37.77 -0.76
C ARG A 395 -0.30 38.30 0.63
N ARG A 396 -0.84 37.70 1.69
CA ARG A 396 -0.56 38.10 3.08
C ARG A 396 0.92 37.92 3.42
N TYR A 397 1.54 36.81 3.00
CA TYR A 397 2.98 36.60 3.15
C TYR A 397 3.82 37.70 2.47
N ARG A 398 3.40 38.21 1.31
CA ARG A 398 4.11 39.28 0.60
C ARG A 398 3.85 40.69 1.17
N GLN A 399 2.69 40.92 1.79
CA GLN A 399 2.22 42.27 2.16
C GLN A 399 2.25 42.55 3.66
N GLU A 400 2.06 41.53 4.51
CA GLU A 400 2.04 41.68 5.96
C GLU A 400 3.46 41.51 6.54
N PRO A 401 3.93 42.44 7.40
CA PRO A 401 5.23 42.29 8.03
C PRO A 401 5.22 41.10 9.00
N PRO A 402 6.35 40.38 9.14
CA PRO A 402 6.50 39.33 10.15
C PRO A 402 6.28 39.88 11.56
N VAL A 403 5.69 39.05 12.44
CA VAL A 403 5.37 39.40 13.83
C VAL A 403 6.27 38.65 14.79
N GLU A 404 6.54 39.25 15.96
CA GLU A 404 7.17 38.53 17.07
C GLU A 404 6.15 37.61 17.76
N LEU A 405 6.56 36.39 18.10
CA LEU A 405 5.72 35.42 18.80
C LEU A 405 5.54 35.85 20.27
N PRO A 406 4.29 36.05 20.75
CA PRO A 406 4.03 36.48 22.13
C PRO A 406 4.50 35.46 23.18
N ALA A 407 4.40 34.17 22.84
CA ALA A 407 4.93 33.06 23.61
C ALA A 407 5.95 32.32 22.74
N PRO A 408 7.24 32.32 23.10
CA PRO A 408 8.26 31.69 22.28
C PRO A 408 8.14 30.16 22.28
N GLU A 409 8.08 29.57 21.08
CA GLU A 409 8.11 28.12 20.90
C GLU A 409 9.55 27.60 20.85
N LEU A 410 9.84 26.55 21.61
CA LEU A 410 11.15 25.90 21.65
C LEU A 410 11.15 24.65 20.77
N LEU A 411 12.07 24.61 19.82
CA LEU A 411 12.21 23.53 18.86
C LEU A 411 13.63 22.95 18.94
N PRO A 412 13.79 21.61 18.97
CA PRO A 412 15.09 21.00 18.76
C PRO A 412 15.49 21.14 17.28
N LEU A 413 16.72 21.56 17.01
CA LEU A 413 17.30 21.49 15.67
C LEU A 413 18.35 20.38 15.64
N SER A 414 18.41 19.64 14.54
CA SER A 414 19.53 18.74 14.28
C SER A 414 20.80 19.54 13.94
N PRO A 415 22.01 18.97 14.09
CA PRO A 415 23.25 19.65 13.71
C PRO A 415 23.27 20.14 12.25
N GLU A 416 22.60 19.43 11.34
CA GLU A 416 22.46 19.82 9.93
C GLU A 416 21.54 21.05 9.77
N GLU A 417 20.42 21.08 10.49
CA GLU A 417 19.48 22.21 10.52
C GLU A 417 20.12 23.45 11.16
N GLU A 418 20.90 23.28 12.23
CA GLU A 418 21.66 24.38 12.86
C GLU A 418 22.67 25.00 11.89
N ALA A 419 23.46 24.16 11.20
CA ALA A 419 24.41 24.62 10.19
C ALA A 419 23.69 25.34 9.03
N THR A 420 22.54 24.82 8.60
CA THR A 420 21.74 25.43 7.53
C THR A 420 21.15 26.76 7.96
N TYR A 421 20.64 26.86 9.19
CA TYR A 421 20.12 28.10 9.75
C TYR A 421 21.22 29.16 9.83
N ALA A 422 22.40 28.80 10.34
CA ALA A 422 23.55 29.70 10.42
C ALA A 422 23.97 30.22 9.03
N ALA A 423 24.01 29.33 8.02
CA ALA A 423 24.39 29.68 6.66
C ALA A 423 23.35 30.56 5.93
N ARG A 424 22.06 30.48 6.30
CA ARG A 424 20.94 31.15 5.61
C ARG A 424 20.21 32.17 6.46
N ARG A 425 20.80 32.59 7.59
CA ARG A 425 20.16 33.43 8.61
C ARG A 425 19.49 34.68 8.04
N GLU A 426 20.21 35.44 7.21
CA GLU A 426 19.68 36.68 6.63
C GLU A 426 18.53 36.43 5.64
N ALA A 427 18.63 35.39 4.82
CA ALA A 427 17.57 35.02 3.88
C ALA A 427 16.31 34.55 4.62
N LEU A 428 16.46 33.74 5.68
CA LEU A 428 15.35 33.28 6.50
C LEU A 428 14.70 34.43 7.27
N ARG A 429 15.51 35.37 7.77
CA ARG A 429 15.03 36.58 8.43
C ARG A 429 14.25 37.49 7.49
N ALA A 430 14.73 37.67 6.26
CA ALA A 430 14.00 38.40 5.21
C ALA A 430 12.68 37.70 4.85
N ALA A 431 12.67 36.37 4.88
CA ALA A 431 11.50 35.53 4.70
C ALA A 431 10.60 35.43 5.96
N GLY A 432 10.86 36.25 7.00
CA GLY A 432 10.04 36.36 8.20
C GLY A 432 10.26 35.29 9.27
N LEU A 433 11.26 34.42 9.16
CA LEU A 433 11.63 33.44 10.17
C LEU A 433 12.90 33.85 10.92
N GLU A 434 12.79 34.01 12.24
CA GLU A 434 13.96 34.23 13.10
C GLU A 434 13.96 33.26 14.26
N LEU A 435 15.09 32.55 14.41
CA LEU A 435 15.37 31.62 15.51
C LEU A 435 16.53 32.15 16.37
N GLU A 436 16.44 31.89 17.67
CA GLU A 436 17.47 32.27 18.65
C GLU A 436 17.93 31.05 19.44
N PRO A 437 19.24 30.83 19.63
CA PRO A 437 19.74 29.73 20.45
C PRO A 437 19.22 29.82 21.90
N PHE A 438 18.72 28.71 22.43
CA PHE A 438 18.28 28.57 23.83
C PHE A 438 19.16 27.60 24.63
N GLY A 439 20.16 26.99 23.98
CA GLY A 439 21.11 26.04 24.59
C GLY A 439 20.70 24.58 24.41
N GLY A 440 21.70 23.67 24.40
CA GLY A 440 21.49 22.22 24.29
C GLY A 440 20.81 21.76 22.99
N GLY A 441 21.12 22.42 21.86
CA GLY A 441 20.54 22.10 20.54
C GLY A 441 19.08 22.56 20.35
N ARG A 442 18.59 23.43 21.25
CA ARG A 442 17.23 24.00 21.18
C ARG A 442 17.28 25.45 20.72
N TYR A 443 16.31 25.79 19.89
CA TYR A 443 16.11 27.13 19.34
C TYR A 443 14.73 27.64 19.68
N ARG A 444 14.68 28.92 20.04
CA ARG A 444 13.48 29.70 20.25
C ARG A 444 13.04 30.34 18.94
N VAL A 445 11.80 30.08 18.52
CA VAL A 445 11.19 30.82 17.41
C VAL A 445 10.79 32.21 17.90
N ARG A 446 11.39 33.25 17.31
CA ARG A 446 11.18 34.65 17.70
C ARG A 446 10.25 35.38 16.76
N ARG A 447 10.48 35.27 15.44
CA ARG A 447 9.64 35.89 14.41
C ARG A 447 9.14 34.88 13.40
N VAL A 448 7.90 35.07 12.98
CA VAL A 448 7.20 34.30 11.95
C VAL A 448 6.27 35.21 11.13
N PRO A 449 5.86 34.81 9.92
CA PRO A 449 4.79 35.50 9.20
C PRO A 449 3.50 35.66 10.03
N ALA A 450 2.83 36.81 9.91
CA ALA A 450 1.71 37.20 10.77
C ALA A 450 0.55 36.18 10.81
N PHE A 451 0.24 35.55 9.68
CA PHE A 451 -0.82 34.55 9.58
C PHE A 451 -0.56 33.27 10.40
N LEU A 452 0.66 33.03 10.89
CA LEU A 452 0.99 31.89 11.77
C LEU A 452 0.74 32.16 13.25
N LEU A 453 0.44 33.40 13.66
CA LEU A 453 0.26 33.77 15.06
C LEU A 453 -0.90 33.00 15.73
N GLY A 454 -1.90 32.57 14.96
CA GLY A 454 -3.01 31.73 15.43
C GLY A 454 -2.77 30.22 15.35
N HIS A 455 -1.61 29.77 14.86
CA HIS A 455 -1.33 28.37 14.51
C HIS A 455 0.08 27.91 14.92
N PRO A 456 0.44 28.00 16.22
CA PRO A 456 1.75 27.61 16.71
C PRO A 456 2.09 26.14 16.44
N GLU A 457 1.09 25.24 16.41
CA GLU A 457 1.27 23.81 16.16
C GLU A 457 1.94 23.46 14.82
N LEU A 458 2.04 24.44 13.92
CA LEU A 458 2.60 24.29 12.58
C LEU A 458 4.08 24.71 12.52
N LEU A 459 4.55 25.48 13.50
CA LEU A 459 5.91 26.02 13.56
C LEU A 459 7.01 24.96 13.42
N PRO A 460 6.94 23.75 14.04
CA PRO A 460 7.97 22.74 13.85
C PRO A 460 8.11 22.31 12.38
N GLY A 461 6.98 22.10 11.69
CA GLY A 461 6.96 21.68 10.29
C GLY A 461 7.43 22.79 9.34
N VAL A 462 7.10 24.03 9.67
CA VAL A 462 7.56 25.22 8.96
C VAL A 462 9.08 25.38 9.05
N VAL A 463 9.62 25.31 10.27
CA VAL A 463 11.05 25.48 10.53
C VAL A 463 11.85 24.39 9.82
N SER A 464 11.47 23.12 9.97
CA SER A 464 12.17 22.02 9.30
C SER A 464 12.08 22.13 7.76
N GLY A 465 10.95 22.59 7.22
CA GLY A 465 10.80 22.86 5.79
C GLY A 465 11.72 23.97 5.28
N ALA A 466 11.79 25.09 6.01
CA ALA A 466 12.63 26.25 5.67
C ALA A 466 14.14 25.94 5.75
N LEU A 467 14.52 25.02 6.64
CA LEU A 467 15.88 24.53 6.79
C LEU A 467 16.21 23.34 5.86
N GLY A 468 15.28 22.93 5.00
CA GLY A 468 15.48 21.85 4.04
C GLY A 468 16.39 22.23 2.86
N ARG A 469 16.55 21.27 1.93
CA ARG A 469 17.41 21.42 0.73
C ARG A 469 16.91 22.46 -0.28
N ARG A 470 15.63 22.85 -0.19
CA ARG A 470 14.99 23.85 -1.06
C ARG A 470 15.15 25.25 -0.46
N GLY A 471 15.06 26.30 -1.28
CA GLY A 471 15.16 27.69 -0.82
C GLY A 471 13.98 28.08 0.09
N ALA A 472 14.13 29.18 0.85
CA ALA A 472 13.12 29.64 1.81
C ALA A 472 11.74 29.90 1.16
N ASP A 473 11.70 30.48 -0.04
CA ASP A 473 10.45 30.77 -0.75
C ASP A 473 9.69 29.50 -1.17
N GLU A 474 10.41 28.45 -1.57
CA GLU A 474 9.80 27.17 -1.95
C GLU A 474 9.30 26.42 -0.72
N ALA A 475 10.05 26.51 0.39
CA ALA A 475 9.60 25.99 1.68
C ALA A 475 8.33 26.70 2.16
N TRP A 476 8.27 28.04 2.03
CA TRP A 476 7.08 28.80 2.36
C TRP A 476 5.91 28.47 1.46
N ARG A 477 6.12 28.33 0.15
CA ARG A 477 5.07 27.88 -0.77
C ARG A 477 4.50 26.52 -0.37
N ALA A 478 5.36 25.58 0.06
CA ALA A 478 4.92 24.26 0.54
C ALA A 478 4.16 24.33 1.86
N VAL A 479 4.58 25.22 2.77
CA VAL A 479 3.85 25.52 4.01
C VAL A 479 2.48 26.12 3.67
N LEU A 480 2.44 27.18 2.87
CA LEU A 480 1.21 27.87 2.46
C LEU A 480 0.21 26.92 1.78
N ALA A 481 0.69 26.01 0.93
CA ALA A 481 -0.15 24.97 0.32
C ALA A 481 -0.76 24.05 1.39
N ARG A 482 0.02 23.65 2.39
CA ARG A 482 -0.45 22.85 3.53
C ARG A 482 -1.39 23.64 4.45
N LEU A 483 -1.14 24.93 4.66
CA LEU A 483 -1.99 25.84 5.44
C LEU A 483 -3.35 26.03 4.78
N ALA A 484 -3.36 26.23 3.45
CA ALA A 484 -4.60 26.29 2.67
C ALA A 484 -5.40 24.98 2.74
N CYS A 485 -4.75 23.85 3.08
CA CYS A 485 -5.41 22.57 3.37
C CYS A 485 -5.87 22.41 4.84
N LEU A 486 -5.31 23.14 5.81
CA LEU A 486 -5.50 22.87 7.23
C LEU A 486 -6.85 23.37 7.77
N PRO A 487 -7.54 22.58 8.63
CA PRO A 487 -8.83 22.98 9.22
C PRO A 487 -8.77 24.20 10.15
N ALA A 488 -7.65 24.42 10.85
CA ALA A 488 -7.53 25.49 11.85
C ALA A 488 -7.52 26.89 11.22
N ILE A 489 -6.87 27.06 10.06
CA ILE A 489 -6.90 28.32 9.28
C ILE A 489 -8.25 28.49 8.57
N LYS A 490 -8.93 27.37 8.28
CA LYS A 490 -10.31 27.33 7.75
C LYS A 490 -11.38 27.60 8.82
N ALA A 491 -11.02 27.69 10.11
CA ALA A 491 -11.95 27.71 11.25
C ALA A 491 -12.75 29.02 11.43
N GLY A 492 -12.90 29.84 10.39
CA GLY A 492 -13.68 31.07 10.43
C GLY A 492 -14.62 31.31 9.25
N ARG A 493 -14.69 30.43 8.23
CA ARG A 493 -15.50 30.69 7.02
C ARG A 493 -16.10 29.42 6.40
N THR A 494 -17.40 29.25 6.55
CA THR A 494 -18.22 28.25 5.85
C THR A 494 -18.79 28.91 4.53
N LEU A 495 -19.52 28.22 3.63
CA LEU A 495 -20.10 28.73 2.35
C LEU A 495 -21.67 28.78 2.32
N LYS A 496 -22.33 29.95 2.49
CA LYS A 496 -23.79 30.42 2.46
C LYS A 496 -24.05 30.89 1.04
N ASP A 497 -22.97 31.22 0.37
CA ASP A 497 -22.88 32.00 -0.82
C ASP A 497 -21.85 31.28 -1.68
N PRO A 498 -22.26 30.16 -2.31
CA PRO A 498 -21.46 29.52 -3.34
C PRO A 498 -21.06 30.50 -4.45
N GLN A 499 -21.89 31.50 -4.73
CA GLN A 499 -21.58 32.55 -5.69
C GLN A 499 -20.34 33.34 -5.25
N ALA A 500 -20.20 33.67 -3.97
CA ALA A 500 -19.00 34.34 -3.46
C ALA A 500 -17.70 33.54 -3.68
N LEU A 501 -17.74 32.20 -3.61
CA LEU A 501 -16.57 31.36 -3.94
C LEU A 501 -16.25 31.37 -5.42
N LEU A 502 -17.27 31.29 -6.29
CA LEU A 502 -17.08 31.39 -7.74
C LEU A 502 -16.46 32.76 -8.10
N ASP A 503 -16.95 33.84 -7.49
CA ASP A 503 -16.42 35.18 -7.70
C ASP A 503 -15.01 35.34 -7.14
N ALA A 504 -14.71 34.70 -6.00
CA ALA A 504 -13.36 34.71 -5.42
C ALA A 504 -12.37 33.91 -6.28
N LEU A 505 -12.79 32.74 -6.78
CA LEU A 505 -12.01 31.93 -7.71
C LEU A 505 -11.74 32.69 -9.00
N ALA A 506 -12.73 33.40 -9.55
CA ALA A 506 -12.57 34.22 -10.74
C ALA A 506 -11.56 35.37 -10.58
N ARG A 507 -11.23 35.73 -9.33
CA ARG A 507 -10.25 36.76 -8.97
C ARG A 507 -8.85 36.20 -8.68
N CYS A 508 -8.67 34.89 -8.71
CA CYS A 508 -7.35 34.26 -8.54
C CYS A 508 -6.47 34.46 -9.77
N GLU A 509 -5.16 34.56 -9.56
CA GLU A 509 -4.15 34.61 -10.62
C GLU A 509 -4.07 33.28 -11.37
N THR A 510 -4.20 32.15 -10.64
CA THR A 510 -4.16 30.80 -11.20
C THR A 510 -5.42 30.01 -10.84
N PRO A 511 -6.58 30.41 -11.39
CA PRO A 511 -7.89 29.93 -10.96
C PRO A 511 -8.17 28.48 -11.36
N TRP A 512 -7.37 27.88 -12.25
CA TRP A 512 -7.63 26.60 -12.92
C TRP A 512 -7.16 25.35 -12.17
N ALA A 513 -6.27 25.51 -11.20
CA ALA A 513 -5.72 24.39 -10.46
C ALA A 513 -5.51 24.76 -9.00
N CYS A 514 -5.72 23.87 -8.04
CA CYS A 514 -5.37 24.10 -6.64
C CYS A 514 -3.82 24.09 -6.44
N PRO A 515 -3.30 24.44 -5.26
CA PRO A 515 -1.86 24.45 -4.97
C PRO A 515 -1.18 23.09 -5.17
N HIS A 516 -1.95 22.01 -5.15
CA HIS A 516 -1.49 20.62 -5.33
C HIS A 516 -1.63 20.12 -6.78
N GLY A 517 -2.08 20.97 -7.70
CA GLY A 517 -2.20 20.67 -9.14
C GLY A 517 -3.47 19.93 -9.54
N ARG A 518 -4.50 19.85 -8.68
CA ARG A 518 -5.83 19.35 -9.09
C ARG A 518 -6.59 20.45 -9.82
N PRO A 519 -7.34 20.16 -10.90
CA PRO A 519 -8.18 21.17 -11.54
C PRO A 519 -9.25 21.67 -10.57
N THR A 520 -9.57 22.97 -10.65
CA THR A 520 -10.62 23.61 -9.85
C THR A 520 -11.98 23.58 -10.54
N ALA A 521 -12.00 23.57 -11.87
CA ALA A 521 -13.21 23.65 -12.68
C ALA A 521 -13.09 22.78 -13.94
N LEU A 522 -14.24 22.24 -14.36
CA LEU A 522 -14.44 21.52 -15.61
C LEU A 522 -15.61 22.15 -16.38
N VAL A 523 -15.59 22.00 -17.70
CA VAL A 523 -16.62 22.55 -18.58
C VAL A 523 -17.32 21.42 -19.31
N LEU A 524 -18.65 21.46 -19.32
CA LEU A 524 -19.52 20.60 -20.11
C LEU A 524 -20.28 21.47 -21.11
N SER A 525 -19.93 21.33 -22.39
CA SER A 525 -20.59 22.09 -23.45
C SER A 525 -22.02 21.60 -23.68
N GLU A 526 -22.94 22.50 -24.06
CA GLU A 526 -24.32 22.13 -24.39
C GLU A 526 -24.37 21.12 -25.56
N LEU A 527 -23.42 21.22 -26.51
CA LEU A 527 -23.26 20.28 -27.61
C LEU A 527 -22.90 18.87 -27.12
N GLU A 528 -22.01 18.77 -26.13
CA GLU A 528 -21.63 17.48 -25.55
C GLU A 528 -22.78 16.85 -24.77
N LEU A 529 -23.54 17.65 -24.01
CA LEU A 529 -24.76 17.18 -23.35
C LEU A 529 -25.80 16.71 -24.38
N ALA A 530 -26.07 17.51 -25.41
CA ALA A 530 -27.01 17.15 -26.47
C ALA A 530 -26.62 15.84 -27.18
N ARG A 531 -25.33 15.66 -27.51
CA ARG A 531 -24.80 14.41 -28.08
C ARG A 531 -25.02 13.22 -27.16
N ARG A 532 -24.70 13.35 -25.87
CA ARG A 532 -24.83 12.25 -24.88
C ARG A 532 -26.29 11.85 -24.62
N PHE A 533 -27.24 12.77 -24.82
CA PHE A 533 -28.67 12.50 -24.75
C PHE A 533 -29.33 12.19 -26.12
N GLY A 534 -28.54 12.03 -27.20
CA GLY A 534 -29.06 11.70 -28.53
C GLY A 534 -29.89 12.80 -29.19
N ARG A 535 -29.78 14.05 -28.74
CA ARG A 535 -30.51 15.21 -29.28
C ARG A 535 -29.81 15.76 -30.53
N ARG A 536 -30.58 16.00 -31.60
CA ARG A 536 -30.10 16.60 -32.85
C ARG A 536 -30.38 18.11 -32.84
N GLY A 537 -29.53 18.88 -32.16
CA GLY A 537 -29.58 20.34 -32.14
C GLY A 537 -29.37 20.94 -30.74
N VAL A 538 -28.72 22.10 -30.72
CA VAL A 538 -28.38 22.91 -29.53
C VAL A 538 -29.01 24.29 -29.72
N ARG A 539 -29.46 24.96 -28.66
CA ARG A 539 -29.89 26.37 -28.81
C ARG A 539 -28.65 27.22 -29.16
N ALA A 540 -28.82 28.21 -30.04
CA ALA A 540 -27.72 29.10 -30.39
C ALA A 540 -27.33 29.95 -29.16
N VAL A 541 -26.19 29.62 -28.55
CA VAL A 541 -25.54 30.46 -27.53
C VAL A 541 -24.79 31.58 -28.26
N PRO A 542 -24.94 32.86 -27.87
CA PRO A 542 -24.10 33.93 -28.42
C PRO A 542 -22.63 33.66 -28.06
N ALA A 543 -21.78 33.53 -29.07
CA ALA A 543 -20.39 33.12 -28.92
C ALA A 543 -19.58 34.08 -28.01
N ALA A 544 -18.88 33.50 -27.03
CA ALA A 544 -17.79 34.18 -26.31
C ALA A 544 -16.53 34.26 -27.21
N PRO A 545 -15.65 35.27 -27.01
CA PRO A 545 -14.50 35.51 -27.88
C PRO A 545 -13.46 34.37 -27.86
N PRO A 546 -12.64 34.23 -28.93
CA PRO A 546 -12.03 32.97 -29.38
C PRO A 546 -10.85 32.39 -28.56
N ASP A 547 -10.61 32.80 -27.31
CA ASP A 547 -9.40 32.43 -26.55
C ASP A 547 -9.64 31.58 -25.28
N THR A 548 -10.57 30.63 -25.32
CA THR A 548 -10.60 29.53 -24.33
C THR A 548 -9.60 28.44 -24.75
N PRO A 549 -8.58 28.11 -23.94
CA PRO A 549 -7.73 26.96 -24.23
C PRO A 549 -8.55 25.67 -24.11
N GLU A 550 -8.59 24.88 -25.19
CA GLU A 550 -9.03 23.49 -25.13
C GLU A 550 -8.11 22.72 -24.19
N VAL A 551 -8.61 22.30 -23.03
CA VAL A 551 -7.97 21.23 -22.27
C VAL A 551 -8.18 19.96 -23.09
N PRO A 552 -7.13 19.26 -23.57
CA PRO A 552 -7.31 18.08 -24.37
C PRO A 552 -7.96 17.00 -23.50
N LEU A 553 -9.24 16.73 -23.71
CA LEU A 553 -9.85 15.46 -23.37
C LEU A 553 -9.19 14.42 -24.27
N ALA A 554 -8.14 13.78 -23.78
CA ALA A 554 -7.60 12.56 -24.38
C ALA A 554 -8.63 11.43 -24.21
N LEU A 555 -9.69 11.49 -25.00
CA LEU A 555 -10.50 10.35 -25.38
C LEU A 555 -9.75 9.68 -26.53
N GLN A 556 -9.03 8.60 -26.25
CA GLN A 556 -8.74 7.61 -27.28
C GLN A 556 -9.65 6.40 -27.05
N PRO A 557 -10.43 6.00 -28.07
CA PRO A 557 -11.05 4.69 -28.09
C PRO A 557 -9.98 3.67 -28.52
N GLU A 558 -9.70 2.69 -27.66
CA GLU A 558 -9.61 1.25 -27.93
C GLU A 558 -9.29 0.51 -26.63
#